data_AF-A0A9E5KWL0-F1
#
_entry.id   AF-A0A9E5KWL0-F1
#
_cell.length_a   1.000
_cell.length_b   1.000
_cell.length_c   1.000
_cell.angle_alpha   90.00
_cell.angle_beta   90.00
_cell.angle_gamma   90.00
#
_symmetry.space_group_name_H-M   'P 1'
#
loop_
_entity.id
_entity.type
_entity.pdbx_description
1 polymer ?
#
loop_
_entity_poly.entity_id
_entity_poly.type
_entity_poly.pdbx_seq_one_letter_code
_entity_poly.pdbx_strand_id
1 'polypeptide(L)'
;MRKTKYFLSFFFVSIISLSCLCARPYIGISQGLAATTLDVGMLNRSFEQQLFLSLPTVEGSPSSYFDTAGVGTVIFARTKRFSPAVIGLGLKSLMVWEQDKGVSVGLGFSLKLSYEFIAQRGVLFLEGSYIPWDTTIGTTTSALVNKQLKQYLRFGYQHIL
;
A
#
# COMPACT_ATOMS: atom_id res chain seq x y z
N MET A 1 27.28 -17.17 20.62
CA MET A 1 26.43 -16.99 19.42
C MET A 1 24.95 -16.69 19.70
N ARG A 2 24.26 -17.34 20.66
CA ARG A 2 22.82 -17.08 20.92
C ARG A 2 22.53 -15.66 21.44
N LYS A 3 23.33 -15.15 22.39
CA LYS A 3 23.17 -13.80 22.97
C LYS A 3 23.35 -12.66 21.96
N THR A 4 24.24 -12.85 20.98
CA THR A 4 24.48 -11.89 19.89
C THR A 4 23.26 -11.74 18.98
N LYS A 5 22.51 -12.83 18.72
CA LYS A 5 21.27 -12.80 17.92
C LYS A 5 20.16 -12.00 18.61
N TYR A 6 19.94 -12.22 19.92
CA TYR A 6 18.96 -11.46 20.67
C TYR A 6 19.32 -9.98 20.81
N PHE A 7 20.60 -9.67 20.97
CA PHE A 7 21.08 -8.29 21.00
C PHE A 7 20.87 -7.59 19.65
N LEU A 8 21.18 -8.26 18.53
CA LEU A 8 20.91 -7.74 17.19
C LEU A 8 19.42 -7.55 16.94
N SER A 9 18.58 -8.54 17.28
CA SER A 9 17.12 -8.42 17.14
C SER A 9 16.55 -7.31 18.02
N PHE A 10 17.01 -7.19 19.27
CA PHE A 10 16.59 -6.11 20.16
C PHE A 10 17.01 -4.75 19.61
N PHE A 11 18.27 -4.60 19.17
CA PHE A 11 18.76 -3.37 18.54
C PHE A 11 17.97 -3.01 17.27
N PHE A 12 17.65 -3.99 16.43
CA PHE A 12 16.82 -3.79 15.24
C PHE A 12 15.41 -3.34 15.61
N VAL A 13 14.78 -4.00 16.59
CA VAL A 13 13.45 -3.66 17.09
C VAL A 13 13.48 -2.26 17.71
N SER A 14 14.48 -1.91 18.51
CA SER A 14 14.63 -0.58 19.10
C SER A 14 14.80 0.50 18.02
N ILE A 15 15.62 0.28 16.99
CA ILE A 15 15.77 1.22 15.87
C ILE A 15 14.45 1.38 15.12
N ILE A 16 13.71 0.30 14.86
CA ILE A 16 12.40 0.35 14.21
C ILE A 16 11.41 1.14 15.08
N SER A 17 11.36 0.86 16.38
CA SER A 17 10.48 1.55 17.34
C SER A 17 10.80 3.05 17.46
N LEU A 18 12.08 3.42 17.53
CA LEU A 18 12.52 4.82 17.52
C LEU A 18 12.22 5.52 16.18
N SER A 19 12.26 4.78 15.06
CA SER A 19 11.87 5.30 13.74
C SER A 19 10.36 5.54 13.63
N CYS A 20 9.55 4.84 14.44
CA CYS A 20 8.11 5.05 14.55
C CYS A 20 7.74 6.30 15.38
N LEU A 21 8.58 6.74 16.33
CA LEU A 21 8.31 7.94 17.16
C LEU A 21 8.22 9.24 16.33
N CYS A 22 8.84 9.29 15.15
CA CYS A 22 8.76 10.43 14.24
C CYS A 22 7.87 10.15 13.02
N ALA A 23 7.10 9.07 13.04
CA ALA A 23 6.19 8.73 11.95
C ALA A 23 4.93 9.58 12.05
N ARG A 24 4.60 10.27 10.96
CA ARG A 24 3.40 11.09 10.86
C ARG A 24 2.29 10.25 10.25
N PRO A 25 1.12 10.12 10.92
CA PRO A 25 -0.01 9.46 10.32
C PRO A 25 -0.53 10.29 9.15
N TYR A 26 -1.11 9.62 8.17
CA TYR A 26 -1.77 10.26 7.04
C TYR A 26 -3.03 9.51 6.64
N ILE A 27 -3.92 10.23 5.97
CA ILE A 27 -5.10 9.68 5.29
C ILE A 27 -5.04 10.15 3.85
N GLY A 28 -5.40 9.28 2.91
CA GLY A 28 -5.35 9.57 1.50
C GLY A 28 -6.43 8.87 0.71
N ILE A 29 -6.59 9.35 -0.52
CA ILE A 29 -7.45 8.74 -1.52
C ILE A 29 -6.61 8.61 -2.78
N SER A 30 -6.71 7.46 -3.43
CA SER A 30 -6.08 7.22 -4.71
C SER A 30 -7.04 6.57 -5.70
N GLN A 31 -6.82 6.85 -6.97
CA GLN A 31 -7.56 6.30 -8.08
C GLN A 31 -6.64 5.40 -8.89
N GLY A 32 -7.04 4.16 -9.03
CA GLY A 32 -6.48 3.19 -9.95
C GLY A 32 -7.26 3.09 -11.25
N LEU A 33 -6.75 2.24 -12.13
CA LEU A 33 -7.44 1.88 -13.37
C LEU A 33 -8.72 1.07 -13.12
N ALA A 34 -8.79 0.29 -12.04
CA ALA A 34 -9.91 -0.60 -11.76
C ALA A 34 -10.68 -0.24 -10.47
N ALA A 35 -10.06 0.52 -9.57
CA ALA A 35 -10.60 0.75 -8.23
C ALA A 35 -10.19 2.11 -7.65
N THR A 36 -11.05 2.67 -6.80
CA THR A 36 -10.71 3.75 -5.88
C THR A 36 -10.22 3.14 -4.58
N THR A 37 -9.11 3.66 -4.06
CA THR A 37 -8.50 3.22 -2.82
C THR A 37 -8.55 4.30 -1.75
N LEU A 38 -8.97 3.93 -0.55
CA LEU A 38 -8.78 4.71 0.66
C LEU A 38 -7.47 4.26 1.31
N ASP A 39 -6.55 5.20 1.52
CA ASP A 39 -5.22 4.93 2.05
C ASP A 39 -5.10 5.50 3.47
N VAL A 40 -4.59 4.70 4.40
CA VAL A 40 -4.19 5.17 5.73
C VAL A 40 -2.81 4.63 6.03
N GLY A 41 -2.00 5.41 6.73
CA GLY A 41 -0.64 4.97 6.96
C GLY A 41 0.16 5.87 7.87
N MET A 42 1.42 5.50 8.02
CA MET A 42 2.41 6.26 8.76
C MET A 42 3.63 6.47 7.88
N LEU A 43 4.11 7.71 7.79
CA LEU A 43 5.27 8.06 7.00
C LEU A 43 6.31 8.78 7.84
N ASN A 44 7.57 8.40 7.71
CA ASN A 44 8.71 9.12 8.25
C ASN A 44 9.68 9.50 7.11
N ARG A 45 10.89 9.94 7.46
CA ARG A 45 11.89 10.35 6.46
C ARG A 45 12.35 9.22 5.53
N SER A 46 12.40 7.99 6.03
CA SER A 46 13.07 6.85 5.37
C SER A 46 12.13 5.69 5.04
N PHE A 47 10.93 5.66 5.62
CA PHE A 47 9.96 4.59 5.51
C PHE A 47 8.54 5.14 5.44
N GLU A 48 7.67 4.38 4.78
CA GLU A 48 6.22 4.57 4.82
C GLU A 48 5.55 3.20 4.92
N GLN A 49 4.61 3.09 5.84
CA GLN A 49 3.71 1.96 5.95
C GLN A 49 2.33 2.42 5.54
N GLN A 50 1.75 1.73 4.56
CA GLN A 50 0.45 2.03 4.00
C GLN A 50 -0.45 0.82 4.17
N LEU A 51 -1.67 1.05 4.62
CA LEU A 51 -2.79 0.14 4.57
C LEU A 51 -3.84 0.78 3.65
N PHE A 52 -4.40 0.01 2.74
CA PHE A 52 -5.36 0.54 1.78
C PHE A 52 -6.54 -0.39 1.58
N LEU A 53 -7.73 0.20 1.47
CA LEU A 53 -8.97 -0.46 1.10
C LEU A 53 -9.32 -0.06 -0.34
N SER A 54 -9.44 -1.03 -1.22
CA SER A 54 -9.72 -0.92 -2.63
C SER A 54 -11.16 -1.30 -2.92
N LEU A 55 -11.90 -0.40 -3.57
CA LEU A 55 -13.29 -0.60 -3.98
C LEU A 55 -13.38 -0.54 -5.52
N PRO A 56 -14.10 -1.46 -6.19
CA PRO A 56 -14.22 -1.55 -7.65
C PRO A 56 -15.14 -0.46 -8.22
N THR A 57 -14.88 0.80 -7.90
CA THR A 57 -15.73 1.95 -8.28
C THR A 57 -15.73 2.26 -9.77
N VAL A 58 -14.73 1.78 -10.53
CA VAL A 58 -14.61 2.05 -11.96
C VAL A 58 -15.36 1.01 -12.80
N GLU A 59 -15.22 -0.26 -12.44
CA GLU A 59 -15.75 -1.38 -13.22
C GLU A 59 -16.89 -2.15 -12.54
N GLY A 60 -17.11 -1.92 -11.24
CA GLY A 60 -18.19 -2.53 -10.47
C GLY A 60 -19.45 -1.66 -10.41
N SER A 61 -20.59 -2.29 -10.18
CA SER A 61 -21.81 -1.58 -9.77
C SER A 61 -21.74 -1.23 -8.27
N PRO A 62 -22.49 -0.23 -7.79
CA PRO A 62 -22.53 0.12 -6.36
C PRO A 62 -22.87 -1.06 -5.45
N SER A 63 -23.68 -2.01 -5.91
CA SER A 63 -23.97 -3.26 -5.18
C SER A 63 -22.71 -4.12 -4.98
N SER A 64 -21.83 -4.19 -5.98
CA SER A 64 -20.60 -5.01 -5.93
C SER A 64 -19.43 -4.38 -5.16
N TYR A 65 -19.57 -3.15 -4.64
CA TYR A 65 -18.46 -2.46 -3.98
C TYR A 65 -17.98 -3.17 -2.72
N PHE A 66 -18.91 -3.78 -1.98
CA PHE A 66 -18.59 -4.54 -0.77
C PHE A 66 -18.51 -6.04 -1.02
N ASP A 67 -19.19 -6.53 -2.06
CA ASP A 67 -19.12 -7.92 -2.49
C ASP A 67 -17.75 -8.25 -3.09
N THR A 68 -17.08 -7.29 -3.73
CA THR A 68 -15.76 -7.46 -4.37
C THR A 68 -14.78 -6.36 -3.96
N ALA A 69 -14.40 -6.34 -2.68
CA ALA A 69 -13.44 -5.38 -2.16
C ALA A 69 -12.05 -6.01 -1.94
N GLY A 70 -11.05 -5.14 -1.84
CA GLY A 70 -9.67 -5.56 -1.58
C GLY A 70 -9.04 -4.78 -0.44
N VAL A 71 -8.24 -5.44 0.38
CA VAL A 71 -7.40 -4.81 1.40
C VAL A 71 -5.96 -5.17 1.11
N GLY A 72 -5.09 -4.18 1.14
CA GLY A 72 -3.67 -4.41 0.96
C GLY A 72 -2.83 -3.53 1.84
N THR A 73 -1.55 -3.88 1.92
CA THR A 73 -0.54 -3.11 2.62
C THR A 73 0.71 -2.99 1.78
N VAL A 74 1.39 -1.85 1.92
CA VAL A 74 2.70 -1.62 1.32
C VAL A 74 3.65 -1.06 2.36
N ILE A 75 4.88 -1.57 2.39
CA ILE A 75 5.96 -1.00 3.18
C ILE A 75 7.01 -0.47 2.21
N PHE A 76 7.16 0.84 2.14
CA PHE A 76 8.13 1.53 1.30
C PHE A 76 9.37 1.92 2.10
N ALA A 77 10.54 1.64 1.53
CA ALA A 77 11.76 2.37 1.84
C ALA A 77 11.82 3.63 0.95
N ARG A 78 12.14 4.78 1.53
CA ARG A 78 11.99 6.10 0.89
C ARG A 78 13.30 6.88 0.89
N THR A 79 13.49 7.67 -0.15
CA THR A 79 14.59 8.64 -0.24
C THR A 79 14.07 10.04 -0.54
N LYS A 80 14.41 10.98 0.36
CA LYS A 80 14.13 12.42 0.19
C LYS A 80 15.30 13.19 -0.43
N ARG A 81 16.22 12.50 -1.11
CA ARG A 81 17.40 13.13 -1.74
C ARG A 81 17.03 14.23 -2.74
N PHE A 82 15.86 14.13 -3.36
CA PHE A 82 15.37 15.04 -4.39
C PHE A 82 14.20 15.93 -3.92
N SER A 83 14.14 16.22 -2.60
CA SER A 83 13.07 17.02 -2.00
C SER A 83 12.77 18.29 -2.82
N PRO A 84 11.49 18.59 -3.13
CA PRO A 84 10.26 17.99 -2.59
C PRO A 84 9.83 16.65 -3.23
N ALA A 85 10.55 16.16 -4.23
CA ALA A 85 10.30 14.84 -4.81
C ALA A 85 10.88 13.71 -3.94
N VAL A 86 10.08 12.67 -3.73
CA VAL A 86 10.42 11.50 -2.91
C VAL A 86 10.17 10.24 -3.72
N ILE A 87 11.15 9.34 -3.72
CA ILE A 87 11.05 8.04 -4.36
C ILE A 87 10.93 6.99 -3.26
N GLY A 88 9.94 6.10 -3.38
CA GLY A 88 9.71 4.97 -2.50
C GLY A 88 9.72 3.66 -3.27
N LEU A 89 10.42 2.65 -2.75
CA LEU A 89 10.36 1.28 -3.26
C LEU A 89 9.93 0.36 -2.12
N GLY A 90 8.95 -0.50 -2.36
CA GLY A 90 8.34 -1.27 -1.29
C GLY A 90 7.81 -2.64 -1.67
N LEU A 91 7.59 -3.44 -0.63
CA LEU A 91 6.90 -4.73 -0.72
C LEU A 91 5.40 -4.49 -0.56
N LYS A 92 4.61 -5.08 -1.45
CA LYS A 92 3.16 -4.94 -1.51
C LYS A 92 2.49 -6.30 -1.32
N SER A 93 1.48 -6.33 -0.46
CA SER A 93 0.56 -7.46 -0.30
C SER A 93 -0.86 -6.95 -0.52
N LEU A 94 -1.66 -7.69 -1.26
CA LEU A 94 -3.04 -7.34 -1.58
C LEU A 94 -3.92 -8.58 -1.50
N MET A 95 -4.98 -8.52 -0.73
CA MET A 95 -6.02 -9.53 -0.65
C MET A 95 -7.28 -8.94 -1.25
N VAL A 96 -7.87 -9.61 -2.22
CA VAL A 96 -9.17 -9.25 -2.81
C VAL A 96 -10.12 -10.41 -2.55
N TRP A 97 -11.29 -10.12 -1.99
CA TRP A 97 -12.33 -11.12 -1.78
C TRP A 97 -13.48 -10.91 -2.76
N GLU A 98 -14.16 -11.99 -3.06
CA GLU A 98 -15.45 -11.98 -3.74
C GLU A 98 -16.42 -12.82 -2.91
N GLN A 99 -17.51 -12.19 -2.45
CA GLN A 99 -18.50 -12.80 -1.58
C GLN A 99 -19.04 -14.10 -2.22
N ASP A 100 -19.18 -15.14 -1.39
CA ASP A 100 -19.67 -16.47 -1.77
C ASP A 100 -18.82 -17.23 -2.82
N LYS A 101 -17.64 -16.72 -3.20
CA LYS A 101 -16.75 -17.37 -4.18
C LYS A 101 -15.38 -17.72 -3.63
N GLY A 102 -14.65 -16.74 -3.13
CA GLY A 102 -13.27 -16.96 -2.73
C GLY A 102 -12.47 -15.69 -2.49
N VAL A 103 -11.19 -15.89 -2.21
CA VAL A 103 -10.21 -14.85 -1.93
C VAL A 103 -8.99 -15.07 -2.79
N SER A 104 -8.51 -14.02 -3.45
CA SER A 104 -7.20 -14.03 -4.10
C SER A 104 -6.23 -13.14 -3.34
N VAL A 105 -5.03 -13.64 -3.10
CA VAL A 105 -3.95 -12.96 -2.38
C VAL A 105 -2.78 -12.81 -3.33
N GLY A 106 -2.28 -11.59 -3.46
CA GLY A 106 -1.13 -11.23 -4.29
C GLY A 106 0.00 -10.64 -3.45
N LEU A 107 1.23 -11.01 -3.80
CA LEU A 107 2.46 -10.46 -3.25
C LEU A 107 3.32 -9.89 -4.38
N GLY A 108 3.93 -8.75 -4.15
CA GLY A 108 4.82 -8.14 -5.11
C GLY A 108 5.52 -6.90 -4.62
N PHE A 109 5.78 -6.00 -5.55
CA PHE A 109 6.56 -4.80 -5.35
C PHE A 109 5.79 -3.57 -5.82
N SER A 110 6.18 -2.43 -5.27
CA SER A 110 5.60 -1.15 -5.63
C SER A 110 6.67 -0.06 -5.66
N LEU A 111 6.61 0.78 -6.69
CA LEU A 111 7.43 1.97 -6.86
C LEU A 111 6.51 3.19 -6.76
N LYS A 112 6.79 4.06 -5.80
CA LYS A 112 6.03 5.28 -5.52
C LYS A 112 6.89 6.50 -5.80
N LEU A 113 6.41 7.37 -6.69
CA LEU A 113 6.94 8.71 -6.91
C LEU A 113 6.00 9.70 -6.22
N SER A 114 6.51 10.48 -5.28
CA SER A 114 5.70 11.41 -4.49
C SER A 114 6.26 12.83 -4.56
N TYR A 115 5.38 13.81 -4.46
CA TYR A 115 5.72 15.22 -4.30
C TYR A 115 5.12 15.71 -2.98
N GLU A 116 5.99 16.03 -2.02
CA GLU A 116 5.57 16.49 -0.69
C GLU A 116 5.47 18.03 -0.64
N PHE A 117 4.26 18.55 -0.42
CA PHE A 117 4.03 19.97 -0.21
C PHE A 117 4.44 20.36 1.21
N ILE A 118 5.66 20.91 1.35
CA ILE A 118 6.30 21.25 2.62
C ILE A 118 5.40 22.13 3.52
N ALA A 119 4.61 23.04 2.94
CA ALA A 119 3.76 23.98 3.68
C ALA A 119 2.33 23.46 3.97
N GLN A 120 1.80 22.55 3.15
CA GLN A 120 0.37 22.21 3.15
C GLN A 120 0.07 20.81 3.70
N ARG A 121 1.09 20.11 4.22
CA ARG A 121 0.97 18.72 4.71
C ARG A 121 0.36 17.76 3.67
N GLY A 122 0.45 18.11 2.40
CA GLY A 122 -0.08 17.33 1.30
C GLY A 122 1.01 16.52 0.61
N VAL A 123 0.65 15.36 0.07
CA VAL A 123 1.53 14.54 -0.75
C VAL A 123 0.75 14.06 -1.96
N LEU A 124 1.16 14.49 -3.16
CA LEU A 124 0.68 13.85 -4.39
C LEU A 124 1.59 12.69 -4.73
N PHE A 125 1.02 11.59 -5.21
CA PHE A 125 1.82 10.44 -5.58
C PHE A 125 1.30 9.72 -6.82
N LEU A 126 2.24 9.12 -7.54
CA LEU A 126 2.04 8.13 -8.58
C LEU A 126 2.70 6.84 -8.13
N GLU A 127 1.97 5.74 -8.14
CA GLU A 127 2.49 4.44 -7.76
C GLU A 127 2.31 3.42 -8.89
N GLY A 128 3.43 2.80 -9.27
CA GLY A 128 3.48 1.62 -10.11
C GLY A 128 3.58 0.36 -9.26
N SER A 129 2.76 -0.66 -9.52
CA SER A 129 2.78 -1.94 -8.80
C SER A 129 3.05 -3.11 -9.74
N TYR A 130 3.78 -4.11 -9.27
CA TYR A 130 4.01 -5.36 -9.98
C TYR A 130 3.82 -6.53 -9.00
N ILE A 131 2.79 -7.35 -9.24
CA ILE A 131 2.39 -8.47 -8.38
C ILE A 131 2.56 -9.77 -9.17
N PRO A 132 3.76 -10.39 -9.15
CA PRO A 132 4.03 -11.60 -9.91
C PRO A 132 3.60 -12.89 -9.21
N TRP A 133 3.33 -12.84 -7.90
CA TRP A 133 2.89 -13.99 -7.13
C TRP A 133 1.47 -13.77 -6.68
N ASP A 134 0.57 -14.66 -7.08
CA ASP A 134 -0.80 -14.70 -6.63
C ASP A 134 -1.24 -16.13 -6.33
N THR A 135 -2.16 -16.25 -5.39
CA THR A 135 -2.83 -17.51 -5.06
C THR A 135 -4.29 -17.25 -4.82
N THR A 136 -5.13 -18.23 -5.14
CA THR A 136 -6.58 -18.14 -4.95
C THR A 136 -7.02 -19.26 -4.03
N ILE A 137 -7.81 -18.89 -3.02
CA ILE A 137 -8.42 -19.80 -2.06
C ILE A 137 -9.93 -19.74 -2.30
N GLY A 138 -10.52 -20.87 -2.67
CA GLY A 138 -11.95 -20.97 -3.01
C GLY A 138 -12.17 -21.28 -4.50
N THR A 139 -13.31 -20.84 -5.02
CA THR A 139 -13.68 -21.03 -6.43
C THR A 139 -13.00 -20.01 -7.34
N THR A 140 -13.09 -20.21 -8.66
CA THR A 140 -12.48 -19.32 -9.66
C THR A 140 -12.93 -17.88 -9.48
N THR A 141 -11.99 -16.98 -9.23
CA THR A 141 -12.27 -15.56 -9.02
C THR A 141 -12.61 -14.84 -10.32
N SER A 142 -13.51 -13.87 -10.24
CA SER A 142 -13.98 -13.12 -11.40
C SER A 142 -12.88 -12.32 -12.10
N ALA A 143 -13.18 -11.85 -13.32
CA ALA A 143 -12.32 -10.92 -14.03
C ALA A 143 -12.08 -9.63 -13.24
N LEU A 144 -13.03 -9.20 -12.41
CA LEU A 144 -12.94 -8.00 -11.58
C LEU A 144 -11.86 -8.15 -10.50
N VAL A 145 -11.82 -9.30 -9.82
CA VAL A 145 -10.78 -9.64 -8.83
C VAL A 145 -9.39 -9.62 -9.47
N ASN A 146 -9.26 -10.27 -10.63
CA ASN A 146 -7.99 -10.31 -11.37
C ASN A 146 -7.50 -8.91 -11.77
N LYS A 147 -8.41 -8.02 -12.18
CA LYS A 147 -8.06 -6.64 -12.54
C LYS A 147 -7.67 -5.80 -11.33
N GLN A 148 -8.34 -5.96 -10.19
CA GLN A 148 -7.94 -5.29 -8.95
C GLN A 148 -6.56 -5.76 -8.48
N LEU A 149 -6.27 -7.06 -8.53
CA LEU A 149 -4.94 -7.59 -8.21
C LEU A 149 -3.87 -7.07 -9.16
N LYS A 150 -4.19 -6.97 -10.46
CA LYS A 150 -3.28 -6.50 -11.50
C LYS A 150 -3.37 -4.98 -11.71
N GLN A 151 -3.73 -4.21 -10.69
CA GLN A 151 -3.72 -2.76 -10.78
C GLN A 151 -2.27 -2.24 -10.79
N TYR A 152 -1.75 -2.04 -12.00
CA TYR A 152 -0.36 -1.65 -12.22
C TYR A 152 -0.06 -0.19 -11.91
N LEU A 153 -1.06 0.69 -11.90
CA LEU A 153 -0.86 2.12 -11.71
C LEU A 153 -1.98 2.73 -10.85
N ARG A 154 -1.60 3.60 -9.92
CA ARG A 154 -2.54 4.47 -9.18
C ARG A 154 -1.96 5.86 -8.99
N PHE A 155 -2.84 6.86 -9.02
CA PHE A 155 -2.53 8.25 -8.70
C PHE A 155 -3.35 8.67 -7.49
N GLY A 156 -2.76 9.44 -6.58
CA GLY A 156 -3.49 9.84 -5.39
C GLY A 156 -2.93 11.02 -4.63
N TYR A 157 -3.65 11.35 -3.58
CA TYR A 157 -3.33 12.41 -2.65
C TYR A 157 -3.38 11.89 -1.21
N GLN A 158 -2.41 12.27 -0.40
CA GLN A 158 -2.35 11.97 1.03
C GLN A 158 -2.23 13.27 1.81
N HIS A 159 -2.98 13.38 2.90
CA HIS A 159 -2.91 14.45 3.86
C HIS A 159 -2.26 13.95 5.15
N ILE A 160 -1.16 14.59 5.55
CA ILE A 160 -0.39 14.31 6.76
C ILE A 160 -1.07 15.00 7.94
N LEU A 161 -1.37 14.24 8.99
CA LEU A 161 -2.04 14.71 10.20
C LEU A 161 -1.09 15.41 11.19
#